data_AF-A0A7S3Q969-F1
#
_entry.id   AF-A0A7S3Q969-F1
#
_cell.length_a   1.000
_cell.length_b   1.000
_cell.length_c   1.000
_cell.angle_alpha   90.00
_cell.angle_beta   90.00
_cell.angle_gamma   90.00
#
_symmetry.space_group_name_H-M   'P 1'
#
loop_
_entity.id
_entity.type
_entity.pdbx_description
1 polymer ?
#
loop_
_entity_poly.entity_id
_entity_poly.type
_entity_poly.pdbx_seq_one_letter_code
_entity_poly.pdbx_strand_id
1 'polypeptide(L)'
;MDQLEARRTVNDGSGRLSNSHRPDPPGDHTDDKNKSDISVSVDDNTATSHLEKGLCTRQHLCVSKDEDGLEDTFEDALEEVHEDKALVEDREIDNAAKFELQNDIFSMFFLAPYGSASFFYSMIVFAVQIIILILALINKLKPDGDESIFKIPARNDPEVTLSQFLAIFIAVVVSTDVVDSLEVFLIKYDETILHDYPDATWTKWILSNILRFIEGILGIVVAMVFIVQATDVLDLFLDFTAVLFVSDLDNVAYYIANKGYTGAESVQSLTESMLDVTMCQNERFDDIMGEMTRKKQRRRMLYKRTVFYVILLILLVGMIGVYALQKNGFFYKTKCQRFQINLPAEEYAFFEKCIKNKSDDEWMQCSDSWKAKGEQGSPINFSQFSGVYKMKTKVNSGGADLSHDGRPHYEQVSPSEDFYPDNRDKPSGIFRYCKNENAWVFTIEGVSKGANANDCSWLLKSPETEADTMDDLPEEDWKVWTGAIDESAVDITCLDCKDTKSNGAPDQAKDSGCNFRGEC
;
A
#
# COMPACT_ATOMS: atom_id res chain seq x y z
N MET A 1 -10.81 8.62 17.27
CA MET A 1 -10.36 9.99 16.93
C MET A 1 -10.56 10.09 15.42
N ASP A 2 -11.72 10.39 14.85
CA ASP A 2 -12.92 11.08 15.32
C ASP A 2 -14.17 10.40 14.76
N GLN A 3 -15.10 10.02 15.64
CA GLN A 3 -16.50 9.77 15.30
C GLN A 3 -17.32 10.14 16.53
N LEU A 4 -17.83 11.36 16.57
CA LEU A 4 -18.94 11.80 17.41
C LEU A 4 -19.47 13.11 16.83
N GLU A 5 -20.81 13.23 16.77
CA GLU A 5 -21.64 14.35 16.30
C GLU A 5 -21.86 14.43 14.77
N ALA A 6 -23.07 14.47 14.21
CA ALA A 6 -24.41 14.55 14.77
C ALA A 6 -25.45 14.03 13.75
N ARG A 7 -26.26 13.04 14.16
CA ARG A 7 -27.58 12.76 13.56
C ARG A 7 -28.62 13.62 14.28
N ARG A 8 -29.20 14.61 13.58
CA ARG A 8 -30.53 15.16 13.87
C ARG A 8 -31.37 15.04 12.61
N THR A 9 -32.32 14.12 12.64
CA THR A 9 -33.43 14.01 11.69
C THR A 9 -34.72 13.95 12.51
N VAL A 10 -35.66 14.87 12.29
CA VAL A 10 -36.93 14.70 11.52
C VAL A 10 -38.09 14.83 12.52
N ASN A 11 -38.85 15.93 12.44
CA ASN A 11 -40.06 16.15 11.64
C ASN A 11 -41.31 15.69 12.40
N ASP A 12 -42.03 16.65 12.97
CA ASP A 12 -43.35 16.49 13.58
C ASP A 12 -44.41 16.33 12.49
N GLY A 13 -45.08 15.18 12.48
CA GLY A 13 -46.20 14.86 11.60
C GLY A 13 -47.31 14.17 12.40
N SER A 14 -48.40 14.91 12.62
CA SER A 14 -49.63 14.50 13.28
C SER A 14 -50.34 13.31 12.60
N GLY A 15 -50.78 12.31 13.36
CA GLY A 15 -51.67 11.24 12.89
C GLY A 15 -52.32 10.42 14.01
N ARG A 16 -53.65 10.51 14.10
CA ARG A 16 -54.58 9.97 15.12
C ARG A 16 -54.71 8.43 15.20
N LEU A 17 -54.92 7.98 16.45
CA LEU A 17 -55.90 6.98 16.96
C LEU A 17 -55.97 5.56 16.34
N SER A 18 -55.68 4.54 17.16
CA SER A 18 -56.69 3.55 17.60
C SER A 18 -56.17 2.61 18.70
N ASN A 19 -57.03 2.39 19.70
CA ASN A 19 -56.87 1.53 20.88
C ASN A 19 -57.01 0.03 20.53
N SER A 20 -56.25 -0.84 21.20
CA SER A 20 -56.71 -2.19 21.57
C SER A 20 -55.87 -2.82 22.69
N HIS A 21 -56.54 -3.02 23.82
CA HIS A 21 -56.34 -3.94 24.96
C HIS A 21 -55.31 -5.10 24.91
N ARG A 22 -54.45 -5.17 25.97
CA ARG A 22 -54.17 -6.24 27.01
C ARG A 22 -54.03 -7.74 26.60
N PRO A 23 -53.40 -8.64 27.42
CA PRO A 23 -52.85 -8.49 28.81
C PRO A 23 -51.47 -9.13 29.10
N ASP A 24 -50.88 -8.78 30.27
CA ASP A 24 -49.78 -9.47 30.99
C ASP A 24 -50.18 -10.89 31.46
N PRO A 25 -49.25 -11.80 31.84
CA PRO A 25 -48.66 -11.83 33.20
C PRO A 25 -47.26 -12.53 33.28
N PRO A 26 -46.78 -13.03 34.43
CA PRO A 26 -46.47 -12.38 35.72
C PRO A 26 -44.97 -12.53 36.09
N GLY A 27 -44.53 -11.77 37.10
CA GLY A 27 -43.20 -11.94 37.73
C GLY A 27 -43.13 -13.11 38.72
N ASP A 28 -41.92 -13.43 39.19
CA ASP A 28 -41.51 -13.41 40.62
C ASP A 28 -40.08 -13.97 40.79
N HIS A 29 -39.44 -13.57 41.90
CA HIS A 29 -38.35 -14.23 42.65
C HIS A 29 -36.92 -14.18 42.08
N THR A 30 -35.85 -13.97 42.84
CA THR A 30 -35.54 -13.64 44.26
C THR A 30 -34.00 -13.50 44.32
N ASP A 31 -33.46 -12.76 45.29
CA ASP A 31 -32.28 -13.07 46.15
C ASP A 31 -31.05 -13.77 45.50
N ASP A 32 -29.79 -13.47 45.79
CA ASP A 32 -29.15 -12.95 46.98
C ASP A 32 -27.65 -12.84 46.65
N LYS A 33 -26.95 -11.95 47.37
CA LYS A 33 -25.60 -12.13 47.93
C LYS A 33 -24.58 -12.97 47.13
N ASN A 34 -23.51 -12.34 46.66
CA ASN A 34 -22.22 -12.63 47.30
C ASN A 34 -21.21 -11.49 47.13
N LYS A 35 -20.73 -11.04 48.29
CA LYS A 35 -19.75 -10.01 48.52
C LYS A 35 -18.50 -10.76 48.98
N SER A 36 -17.41 -10.68 48.24
CA SER A 36 -16.10 -11.16 48.71
C SER A 36 -15.06 -10.10 48.39
N ASP A 37 -14.92 -9.19 49.34
CA ASP A 37 -13.80 -8.29 49.48
C ASP A 37 -12.53 -9.14 49.74
N ILE A 38 -11.57 -9.10 48.83
CA ILE A 38 -10.21 -9.62 49.04
C ILE A 38 -9.36 -8.42 49.45
N SER A 39 -9.19 -8.25 50.76
CA SER A 39 -8.19 -7.36 51.35
C SER A 39 -6.87 -8.12 51.49
N VAL A 40 -5.86 -7.75 50.70
CA VAL A 40 -4.48 -8.20 50.89
C VAL A 40 -3.83 -7.31 51.94
N SER A 41 -3.56 -7.88 53.10
CA SER A 41 -2.74 -7.31 54.17
C SER A 41 -1.27 -7.39 53.80
N VAL A 42 -0.60 -6.23 53.78
CA VAL A 42 0.85 -6.10 53.72
C VAL A 42 1.36 -6.25 55.16
N ASP A 43 2.00 -7.37 55.46
CA ASP A 43 2.75 -7.56 56.70
C ASP A 43 4.24 -7.31 56.45
N ASP A 44 4.74 -6.31 57.17
CA ASP A 44 6.14 -5.97 57.36
C ASP A 44 6.86 -7.00 58.23
N ASN A 45 8.18 -7.04 58.03
CA ASN A 45 9.24 -7.65 58.84
C ASN A 45 9.52 -9.14 58.59
N THR A 46 10.76 -9.44 58.17
CA THR A 46 11.74 -10.16 59.02
C THR A 46 13.14 -10.16 58.37
N ALA A 47 14.05 -9.46 59.05
CA ALA A 47 15.45 -9.81 59.37
C ALA A 47 16.40 -10.42 58.31
N THR A 48 17.37 -9.59 57.90
CA THR A 48 18.83 -9.76 58.06
C THR A 48 19.47 -11.16 58.10
N SER A 49 20.29 -11.45 57.08
CA SER A 49 21.62 -12.09 57.23
C SER A 49 22.47 -11.78 55.97
N HIS A 50 23.42 -10.86 56.05
CA HIS A 50 24.86 -11.16 56.06
C HIS A 50 25.34 -12.10 54.94
N LEU A 51 25.94 -11.56 53.87
CA LEU A 51 27.26 -11.97 53.38
C LEU A 51 27.86 -10.96 52.38
N GLU A 52 29.03 -10.44 52.77
CA GLU A 52 30.25 -10.08 52.01
C GLU A 52 30.15 -9.41 50.62
N LYS A 53 30.50 -8.12 50.54
CA LYS A 53 31.83 -7.53 50.28
C LYS A 53 32.18 -7.44 48.78
N GLY A 54 32.03 -6.24 48.23
CA GLY A 54 32.71 -5.77 47.03
C GLY A 54 32.92 -4.25 47.15
N LEU A 55 34.01 -3.86 47.83
CA LEU A 55 34.43 -2.46 47.97
C LEU A 55 34.70 -1.86 46.58
N CYS A 56 33.88 -0.89 46.18
CA CYS A 56 34.27 0.06 45.13
C CYS A 56 34.93 1.25 45.82
N THR A 57 36.26 1.21 45.91
CA THR A 57 37.08 2.26 46.50
C THR A 57 37.00 3.51 45.63
N ARG A 58 36.25 4.52 46.10
CA ARG A 58 36.19 5.85 45.52
C ARG A 58 37.36 6.67 46.09
N GLN A 59 38.52 6.63 45.45
CA GLN A 59 39.63 7.50 45.81
C GLN A 59 39.34 8.93 45.33
N HIS A 60 39.09 9.81 46.29
CA HIS A 60 39.28 11.25 46.15
C HIS A 60 40.78 11.53 46.09
N LEU A 61 41.30 11.89 44.92
CA LEU A 61 42.66 12.42 44.79
C LEU A 61 42.62 13.92 45.12
N CYS A 62 42.99 14.28 46.35
CA CYS A 62 43.37 15.65 46.71
C CYS A 62 44.86 15.81 46.42
N VAL A 63 45.20 16.56 45.37
CA VAL A 63 46.58 16.94 45.06
C VAL A 63 46.95 18.16 45.91
N SER A 64 47.78 17.95 46.93
CA SER A 64 48.51 19.02 47.61
C SER A 64 49.69 19.45 46.75
N LYS A 65 49.78 20.76 46.51
CA LYS A 65 50.90 21.44 45.86
C LYS A 65 52.10 21.45 46.80
N ASP A 66 53.10 20.65 46.48
CA ASP A 66 54.49 20.89 46.87
C ASP A 66 55.31 20.94 45.57
N GLU A 67 55.66 22.15 45.15
CA GLU A 67 56.65 22.43 44.11
C GLU A 67 58.00 22.31 44.79
N ASP A 68 58.76 21.25 44.49
CA ASP A 68 60.24 21.19 44.47
C ASP A 68 60.67 19.71 44.38
N GLY A 69 60.59 19.13 43.19
CA GLY A 69 61.00 17.73 42.92
C GLY A 69 60.40 17.10 41.67
N LEU A 70 60.09 17.89 40.63
CA LEU A 70 59.20 17.55 39.52
C LEU A 70 59.94 17.19 38.21
N GLU A 71 61.10 16.54 38.29
CA GLU A 71 61.77 16.02 37.06
C GLU A 71 61.94 14.50 37.10
N ASP A 72 62.23 13.90 38.26
CA ASP A 72 62.37 12.43 38.37
C ASP A 72 61.02 11.68 38.52
N THR A 73 59.92 12.37 38.85
CA THR A 73 58.57 11.75 38.96
C THR A 73 57.78 11.75 37.65
N PHE A 74 58.27 12.46 36.62
CA PHE A 74 57.57 12.58 35.35
C PHE A 74 57.85 11.40 34.42
N GLU A 75 59.06 10.80 34.47
CA GLU A 75 59.37 9.60 33.68
C GLU A 75 58.60 8.37 34.19
N ASP A 76 58.54 8.16 35.51
CA ASP A 76 57.77 7.05 36.11
C ASP A 76 56.26 7.17 35.82
N ALA A 77 55.70 8.40 35.84
CA ALA A 77 54.31 8.64 35.50
C ALA A 77 54.02 8.51 33.98
N LEU A 78 55.03 8.73 33.12
CA LEU A 78 54.88 8.54 31.68
C LEU A 78 54.91 7.06 31.28
N GLU A 79 55.68 6.24 32.02
CA GLU A 79 55.76 4.80 31.83
C GLU A 79 54.45 4.10 32.26
N GLU A 80 53.85 4.52 33.39
CA GLU A 80 52.56 4.02 33.86
C GLU A 80 51.40 4.37 32.88
N VAL A 81 51.44 5.56 32.26
CA VAL A 81 50.48 5.96 31.21
C VAL A 81 50.71 5.22 29.89
N HIS A 82 51.94 4.74 29.61
CA HIS A 82 52.24 3.94 28.42
C HIS A 82 51.83 2.48 28.59
N GLU A 83 51.97 1.90 29.78
CA GLU A 83 51.46 0.57 30.11
C GLU A 83 49.92 0.53 30.13
N ASP A 84 49.26 1.56 30.68
CA ASP A 84 47.80 1.66 30.63
C ASP A 84 47.27 1.79 29.20
N LYS A 85 48.00 2.48 28.30
CA LYS A 85 47.62 2.53 26.88
C LYS A 85 47.80 1.19 26.17
N ALA A 86 48.84 0.43 26.48
CA ALA A 86 49.04 -0.91 25.92
C ALA A 86 47.96 -1.89 26.40
N LEU A 87 47.57 -1.84 27.69
CA LEU A 87 46.49 -2.66 28.24
C LEU A 87 45.10 -2.25 27.73
N VAL A 88 44.88 -0.97 27.43
CA VAL A 88 43.65 -0.48 26.79
C VAL A 88 43.61 -0.85 25.31
N GLU A 89 44.74 -0.79 24.58
CA GLU A 89 44.81 -1.28 23.20
C GLU A 89 44.61 -2.81 23.11
N ASP A 90 45.22 -3.60 24.01
CA ASP A 90 44.99 -5.05 24.05
C ASP A 90 43.52 -5.40 24.40
N ARG A 91 42.87 -4.63 25.29
CA ARG A 91 41.43 -4.78 25.56
C ARG A 91 40.53 -4.34 24.40
N GLU A 92 40.95 -3.37 23.59
CA GLU A 92 40.21 -2.98 22.39
C GLU A 92 40.38 -4.01 21.26
N ILE A 93 41.53 -4.69 21.17
CA ILE A 93 41.80 -5.74 20.20
C ILE A 93 40.94 -6.99 20.49
N ASP A 94 40.78 -7.40 21.75
CA ASP A 94 39.94 -8.54 22.14
C ASP A 94 38.43 -8.33 21.94
N ASN A 95 37.99 -7.08 21.81
CA ASN A 95 36.58 -6.75 21.52
C ASN A 95 36.30 -6.63 20.00
N ALA A 96 37.33 -6.67 19.15
CA ALA A 96 37.20 -6.28 17.74
C ALA A 96 36.61 -7.37 16.80
N ALA A 97 36.40 -8.61 17.27
CA ALA A 97 35.95 -9.72 16.39
C ALA A 97 34.77 -10.55 16.90
N LYS A 98 34.08 -10.09 17.96
CA LYS A 98 32.87 -10.77 18.45
C LYS A 98 31.70 -10.44 17.55
N PHE A 99 31.08 -11.47 16.97
CA PHE A 99 29.79 -11.33 16.31
C PHE A 99 28.71 -11.53 17.36
N GLU A 100 28.00 -10.45 17.70
CA GLU A 100 26.83 -10.49 18.56
C GLU A 100 25.66 -11.07 17.76
N LEU A 101 25.05 -12.11 18.31
CA LEU A 101 23.87 -12.72 17.71
C LEU A 101 22.69 -11.74 17.82
N GLN A 102 21.90 -11.58 16.77
CA GLN A 102 20.76 -10.66 16.80
C GLN A 102 19.73 -11.09 17.85
N ASN A 103 19.19 -10.13 18.58
CA ASN A 103 18.21 -10.34 19.65
C ASN A 103 16.80 -10.51 19.07
N ASP A 104 16.60 -11.58 18.31
CA ASP A 104 15.35 -11.90 17.64
C ASP A 104 14.95 -13.37 17.81
N ILE A 105 13.78 -13.72 17.29
CA ILE A 105 13.20 -15.05 17.43
C ILE A 105 13.93 -16.12 16.62
N PHE A 106 14.58 -15.74 15.52
CA PHE A 106 15.34 -16.63 14.67
C PHE A 106 16.63 -17.08 15.36
N SER A 107 17.30 -16.17 16.04
CA SER A 107 18.44 -16.48 16.89
C SER A 107 18.03 -17.40 18.05
N MET A 108 16.85 -17.18 18.63
CA MET A 108 16.31 -18.05 19.68
C MET A 108 15.95 -19.44 19.12
N PHE A 109 15.36 -19.50 17.93
CA PHE A 109 15.07 -20.74 17.22
C PHE A 109 16.35 -21.55 16.98
N PHE A 110 17.44 -20.87 16.62
CA PHE A 110 18.74 -21.49 16.39
C PHE A 110 19.31 -22.12 17.67
N LEU A 111 19.24 -21.45 18.82
CA LEU A 111 19.81 -21.94 20.08
C LEU A 111 18.91 -22.93 20.84
N ALA A 112 17.59 -22.87 20.64
CA ALA A 112 16.63 -23.65 21.42
C ALA A 112 16.77 -25.17 21.23
N PRO A 113 16.73 -26.01 22.30
CA PRO A 113 16.70 -27.46 22.15
C PRO A 113 15.49 -27.94 21.33
N TYR A 114 15.65 -29.02 20.57
CA TYR A 114 14.55 -29.58 19.78
C TYR A 114 13.36 -29.96 20.67
N GLY A 115 12.17 -29.46 20.31
CA GLY A 115 10.94 -29.74 21.06
C GLY A 115 10.82 -29.01 22.41
N SER A 116 11.76 -28.11 22.75
CA SER A 116 11.61 -27.21 23.90
C SER A 116 10.47 -26.20 23.70
N ALA A 117 9.99 -25.60 24.79
CA ALA A 117 8.99 -24.54 24.71
C ALA A 117 9.49 -23.34 23.88
N SER A 118 10.77 -23.00 23.98
CA SER A 118 11.40 -21.90 23.22
C SER A 118 11.42 -22.20 21.72
N PHE A 119 11.70 -23.45 21.33
CA PHE A 119 11.65 -23.89 19.94
C PHE A 119 10.24 -23.74 19.35
N PHE A 120 9.21 -24.22 20.06
CA PHE A 120 7.83 -24.09 19.60
C PHE A 120 7.34 -22.65 19.59
N TYR A 121 7.72 -21.86 20.58
CA TYR A 121 7.38 -20.44 20.64
C TYR A 121 7.93 -19.69 19.42
N SER A 122 9.21 -19.88 19.06
CA SER A 122 9.78 -19.28 17.86
C SER A 122 9.04 -19.70 16.58
N MET A 123 8.74 -20.99 16.44
CA MET A 123 8.02 -21.52 15.28
C MET A 123 6.61 -20.97 15.15
N ILE A 124 5.90 -20.80 16.27
CA ILE A 124 4.54 -20.23 16.29
C ILE A 124 4.59 -18.78 15.85
N VAL A 125 5.53 -17.98 16.37
CA VAL A 125 5.64 -16.56 15.99
C VAL A 125 5.93 -16.41 14.50
N PHE A 126 6.93 -17.14 13.99
CA PHE A 126 7.21 -17.18 12.55
C PHE A 126 5.99 -17.60 11.72
N ALA A 127 5.29 -18.66 12.14
CA ALA A 127 4.09 -19.12 11.44
C ALA A 127 2.98 -18.05 11.43
N VAL A 128 2.77 -17.36 12.55
CA VAL A 128 1.80 -16.25 12.65
C VAL A 128 2.18 -15.11 11.71
N GLN A 129 3.45 -14.67 11.69
CA GLN A 129 3.92 -13.62 10.78
C GLN A 129 3.70 -13.98 9.32
N ILE A 130 4.14 -15.18 8.91
CA ILE A 130 3.97 -15.66 7.53
C ILE A 130 2.48 -15.78 7.16
N ILE A 131 1.64 -16.30 8.06
CA ILE A 131 0.19 -16.38 7.82
C ILE A 131 -0.40 -14.98 7.63
N ILE A 132 -0.04 -14.01 8.47
CA ILE A 132 -0.56 -12.63 8.36
C ILE A 132 -0.10 -12.00 7.04
N LEU A 133 1.18 -12.10 6.68
CA LEU A 133 1.70 -11.57 5.41
C LEU A 133 1.04 -12.23 4.19
N ILE A 134 0.84 -13.55 4.21
CA ILE A 134 0.14 -14.28 3.13
C ILE A 134 -1.34 -13.85 3.07
N LEU A 135 -2.03 -13.73 4.21
CA LEU A 135 -3.43 -13.29 4.23
C LEU A 135 -3.57 -11.85 3.73
N ALA A 136 -2.64 -10.97 4.10
CA ALA A 136 -2.58 -9.60 3.60
C ALA A 136 -2.39 -9.58 2.07
N LEU A 137 -1.48 -10.40 1.56
CA LEU A 137 -1.26 -10.57 0.12
C LEU A 137 -2.50 -11.13 -0.60
N ILE A 138 -3.10 -12.20 -0.08
CA ILE A 138 -4.30 -12.82 -0.66
C ILE A 138 -5.47 -11.83 -0.66
N ASN A 139 -5.67 -11.08 0.41
CA ASN A 139 -6.74 -10.10 0.49
C ASN A 139 -6.61 -9.06 -0.64
N LYS A 140 -5.39 -8.57 -0.88
CA LYS A 140 -5.12 -7.53 -1.87
C LYS A 140 -5.01 -8.05 -3.31
N LEU A 141 -4.67 -9.32 -3.49
CA LEU A 141 -4.73 -10.01 -4.79
C LEU A 141 -6.09 -10.64 -5.07
N LYS A 142 -7.04 -10.61 -4.12
CA LYS A 142 -8.37 -11.18 -4.33
C LYS A 142 -9.05 -10.38 -5.45
N PRO A 143 -9.41 -11.04 -6.56
CA PRO A 143 -10.10 -10.36 -7.65
C PRO A 143 -11.49 -9.94 -7.16
N ASP A 144 -11.76 -8.63 -7.22
CA ASP A 144 -13.12 -8.11 -7.01
C ASP A 144 -13.84 -8.13 -8.37
N GLY A 145 -14.18 -9.34 -8.82
CA GLY A 145 -14.69 -9.59 -10.18
C GLY A 145 -13.59 -9.57 -11.23
N ASP A 146 -13.89 -9.09 -12.45
CA ASP A 146 -12.99 -9.14 -13.62
C ASP A 146 -11.88 -8.08 -13.63
N GLU A 147 -11.69 -7.37 -12.52
CA GLU A 147 -10.53 -6.49 -12.41
C GLU A 147 -9.24 -7.32 -12.46
N SER A 148 -8.18 -6.74 -13.03
CA SER A 148 -6.87 -7.39 -13.03
C SER A 148 -6.47 -7.79 -11.60
N ILE A 149 -5.81 -8.94 -11.46
CA ILE A 149 -5.36 -9.51 -10.18
C ILE A 149 -4.63 -8.46 -9.30
N PHE A 150 -3.94 -7.52 -9.93
CA PHE A 150 -3.15 -6.51 -9.25
C PHE A 150 -3.90 -5.19 -8.97
N LYS A 151 -5.17 -5.02 -9.38
CA LYS A 151 -5.98 -3.80 -9.16
C LYS A 151 -5.20 -2.50 -9.34
N ILE A 152 -4.35 -2.46 -10.36
CA ILE A 152 -3.47 -1.31 -10.58
C ILE A 152 -4.35 -0.18 -11.08
N PRO A 153 -4.39 0.97 -10.40
CA PRO A 153 -5.19 2.11 -10.84
C PRO A 153 -4.75 2.53 -12.25
N ALA A 154 -5.72 2.89 -13.08
CA ALA A 154 -5.47 3.24 -14.48
C ALA A 154 -4.55 4.47 -14.59
N ARG A 155 -4.70 5.38 -13.62
CA ARG A 155 -3.89 6.58 -13.44
C ARG A 155 -3.87 6.93 -11.95
N ASN A 156 -2.75 7.46 -11.52
CA ASN A 156 -2.59 8.03 -10.18
C ASN A 156 -2.31 9.52 -10.30
N ASP A 157 -2.67 10.26 -9.27
CA ASP A 157 -2.25 11.64 -9.16
C ASP A 157 -0.72 11.74 -9.05
N PRO A 158 -0.12 12.84 -9.51
CA PRO A 158 1.33 13.04 -9.41
C PRO A 158 1.84 12.95 -7.97
N GLU A 159 1.03 13.39 -7.01
CA GLU A 159 1.35 13.38 -5.57
C GLU A 159 1.40 11.95 -5.01
N VAL A 160 0.43 11.12 -5.40
CA VAL A 160 0.38 9.69 -5.06
C VAL A 160 1.56 8.97 -5.71
N THR A 161 1.83 9.25 -6.99
CA THR A 161 2.96 8.65 -7.72
C THR A 161 4.29 8.98 -7.04
N LEU A 162 4.52 10.23 -6.66
CA LEU A 162 5.72 10.65 -5.94
C LEU A 162 5.84 9.93 -4.58
N SER A 163 4.72 9.82 -3.86
CA SER A 163 4.66 9.14 -2.58
C SER A 163 4.96 7.64 -2.71
N GLN A 164 4.50 6.99 -3.78
CA GLN A 164 4.82 5.59 -4.10
C GLN A 164 6.34 5.39 -4.30
N PHE A 165 7.01 6.28 -5.04
CA PHE A 165 8.48 6.21 -5.20
C PHE A 165 9.22 6.38 -3.87
N LEU A 166 8.77 7.31 -3.02
CA LEU A 166 9.35 7.49 -1.69
C LEU A 166 9.10 6.28 -0.78
N ALA A 167 7.90 5.70 -0.83
CA ALA A 167 7.53 4.53 -0.07
C ALA A 167 8.39 3.31 -0.44
N ILE A 168 8.77 3.13 -1.72
CA ILE A 168 9.71 2.08 -2.12
C ILE A 168 11.07 2.27 -1.43
N PHE A 169 11.58 3.49 -1.39
CA PHE A 169 12.85 3.77 -0.71
C PHE A 169 12.77 3.43 0.78
N ILE A 170 11.69 3.89 1.44
CA ILE A 170 11.47 3.61 2.87
C ILE A 170 11.32 2.10 3.10
N ALA A 171 10.55 1.40 2.27
CA ALA A 171 10.34 -0.05 2.37
C ALA A 171 11.67 -0.81 2.36
N VAL A 172 12.58 -0.48 1.45
CA VAL A 172 13.90 -1.14 1.38
C VAL A 172 14.79 -0.77 2.57
N VAL A 173 14.73 0.48 3.05
CA VAL A 173 15.51 0.93 4.22
C VAL A 173 15.06 0.24 5.50
N VAL A 174 13.75 0.05 5.68
CA VAL A 174 13.18 -0.58 6.88
C VAL A 174 13.29 -2.10 6.84
N SER A 175 13.44 -2.70 5.66
CA SER A 175 13.58 -4.16 5.51
C SER A 175 14.98 -4.67 5.90
N THR A 176 15.29 -4.65 7.20
CA THR A 176 16.58 -5.11 7.75
C THR A 176 16.80 -6.61 7.62
N ASP A 177 15.74 -7.41 7.70
CA ASP A 177 15.80 -8.88 7.74
C ASP A 177 16.50 -9.50 6.53
N VAL A 178 16.29 -8.92 5.34
CA VAL A 178 16.94 -9.37 4.11
C VAL A 178 18.44 -9.09 4.12
N VAL A 179 18.83 -7.91 4.60
CA VAL A 179 20.24 -7.50 4.64
C VAL A 179 21.00 -8.30 5.70
N ASP A 180 20.37 -8.50 6.86
CA ASP A 180 21.00 -9.18 7.98
C ASP A 180 21.10 -10.68 7.74
N SER A 181 20.06 -11.33 7.21
CA SER A 181 20.14 -12.75 6.80
C SER A 181 21.25 -12.99 5.77
N LEU A 182 21.41 -12.09 4.79
CA LEU A 182 22.51 -12.16 3.80
C LEU A 182 23.89 -11.94 4.40
N GLU A 183 24.03 -11.09 5.41
CA GLU A 183 25.30 -10.98 6.15
C GLU A 183 25.62 -12.28 6.88
N VAL A 184 24.63 -12.87 7.52
CA VAL A 184 24.82 -14.09 8.31
C VAL A 184 25.22 -15.27 7.42
N PHE A 185 24.73 -15.35 6.16
CA PHE A 185 25.21 -16.32 5.17
C PHE A 185 26.71 -16.17 4.82
N LEU A 186 27.29 -14.98 5.01
CA LEU A 186 28.74 -14.75 4.81
C LEU A 186 29.57 -15.08 6.05
N ILE A 187 28.94 -15.29 7.20
CA ILE A 187 29.59 -15.65 8.45
C ILE A 187 29.69 -17.17 8.52
N LYS A 188 30.90 -17.66 8.77
CA LYS A 188 31.16 -19.08 8.94
C LYS A 188 30.61 -19.51 10.31
N TYR A 189 29.80 -20.57 10.32
CA TYR A 189 29.35 -21.23 11.54
C TYR A 189 30.55 -21.65 12.40
N ASP A 190 30.50 -21.32 13.69
CA ASP A 190 31.51 -21.71 14.67
C ASP A 190 31.04 -22.94 15.45
N GLU A 191 31.84 -24.01 15.45
CA GLU A 191 31.54 -25.25 16.16
C GLU A 191 31.71 -25.09 17.68
N THR A 192 32.40 -24.06 18.17
CA THR A 192 32.57 -23.83 19.61
C THR A 192 31.22 -23.65 20.32
N ILE A 193 30.20 -23.12 19.61
CA ILE A 193 28.87 -22.91 20.17
C ILE A 193 28.17 -24.22 20.57
N LEU A 194 28.57 -25.35 20.00
CA LEU A 194 28.05 -26.67 20.36
C LEU A 194 28.43 -27.07 21.80
N HIS A 195 29.48 -26.48 22.36
CA HIS A 195 29.87 -26.73 23.75
C HIS A 195 28.82 -26.19 24.73
N ASP A 196 28.35 -24.97 24.49
CA ASP A 196 27.40 -24.29 25.37
C ASP A 196 25.94 -24.62 24.98
N TYR A 197 25.70 -24.86 23.69
CA TYR A 197 24.39 -25.18 23.11
C TYR A 197 24.49 -26.41 22.19
N PRO A 198 24.39 -27.64 22.71
CA PRO A 198 24.59 -28.87 21.93
C PRO A 198 23.59 -29.05 20.77
N ASP A 199 22.43 -28.40 20.86
CA ASP A 199 21.40 -28.43 19.82
C ASP A 199 21.57 -27.35 18.75
N ALA A 200 22.50 -26.40 18.91
CA ALA A 200 22.77 -25.29 17.99
C ALA A 200 23.52 -25.74 16.72
N THR A 201 23.01 -26.78 16.06
CA THR A 201 23.60 -27.42 14.89
C THR A 201 23.68 -26.52 13.66
N TRP A 202 24.63 -26.79 12.76
CA TRP A 202 24.80 -26.08 11.47
C TRP A 202 23.53 -26.03 10.62
N THR A 203 22.72 -27.09 10.65
CA THR A 203 21.46 -27.15 9.91
C THR A 203 20.43 -26.15 10.44
N LYS A 204 20.33 -25.99 11.76
CA LYS A 204 19.46 -24.97 12.38
C LYS A 204 19.94 -23.55 12.10
N TRP A 205 21.26 -23.35 12.09
CA TRP A 205 21.85 -22.07 11.72
C TRP A 205 21.41 -21.64 10.32
N ILE A 206 21.59 -22.51 9.33
CA ILE A 206 21.17 -22.22 7.95
C ILE A 206 19.65 -22.07 7.86
N LEU A 207 18.89 -22.97 8.47
CA LEU A 207 17.43 -22.94 8.41
C LEU A 207 16.91 -21.62 8.99
N SER A 208 17.39 -21.21 10.15
CA SER A 208 17.01 -19.95 10.80
C SER A 208 17.20 -18.73 9.87
N ASN A 209 18.36 -18.65 9.21
CA ASN A 209 18.67 -17.59 8.26
C ASN A 209 17.83 -17.65 6.98
N ILE A 210 17.50 -18.86 6.50
CA ILE A 210 16.57 -19.03 5.38
C ILE A 210 15.17 -18.54 5.76
N LEU A 211 14.68 -18.87 6.96
CA LEU A 211 13.35 -18.43 7.42
C LEU A 211 13.29 -16.90 7.52
N ARG A 212 14.31 -16.26 8.12
CA ARG A 212 14.43 -14.79 8.19
C ARG A 212 14.48 -14.14 6.80
N PHE A 213 15.25 -14.73 5.88
CA PHE A 213 15.33 -14.24 4.50
C PHE A 213 14.00 -14.36 3.75
N ILE A 214 13.28 -15.48 3.92
CA ILE A 214 11.96 -15.70 3.30
C ILE A 214 10.95 -14.68 3.82
N GLU A 215 10.93 -14.43 5.13
CA GLU A 215 10.08 -13.40 5.72
C GLU A 215 10.38 -12.03 5.15
N GLY A 216 11.65 -11.62 5.16
CA GLY A 216 12.06 -10.32 4.63
C GLY A 216 11.70 -10.14 3.15
N ILE A 217 11.89 -11.16 2.30
CA ILE A 217 11.45 -11.12 0.89
C ILE A 217 9.93 -11.00 0.79
N LEU A 218 9.19 -11.79 1.56
CA LEU A 218 7.73 -11.76 1.53
C LEU A 218 7.20 -10.39 1.97
N GLY A 219 7.77 -9.79 3.01
CA GLY A 219 7.47 -8.43 3.46
C GLY A 219 7.69 -7.39 2.35
N ILE A 220 8.83 -7.44 1.65
CA ILE A 220 9.11 -6.55 0.51
C ILE A 220 8.10 -6.75 -0.63
N VAL A 221 7.75 -8.01 -0.96
CA VAL A 221 6.77 -8.31 -2.02
C VAL A 221 5.39 -7.76 -1.66
N VAL A 222 4.93 -7.97 -0.43
CA VAL A 222 3.64 -7.44 0.05
C VAL A 222 3.65 -5.91 0.02
N ALA A 223 4.71 -5.28 0.53
CA ALA A 223 4.87 -3.83 0.47
C ALA A 223 4.81 -3.31 -0.97
N MET A 224 5.47 -3.97 -1.92
CA MET A 224 5.44 -3.57 -3.33
C MET A 224 4.03 -3.65 -3.93
N VAL A 225 3.27 -4.71 -3.63
CA VAL A 225 1.88 -4.85 -4.08
C VAL A 225 1.02 -3.71 -3.52
N PHE A 226 1.16 -3.40 -2.23
CA PHE A 226 0.39 -2.32 -1.58
C PHE A 226 0.75 -0.96 -2.17
N ILE A 227 2.04 -0.70 -2.37
CA ILE A 227 2.51 0.55 -2.97
C ILE A 227 1.93 0.75 -4.37
N VAL A 228 1.97 -0.28 -5.21
CA VAL A 228 1.48 -0.21 -6.60
C VAL A 228 -0.05 -0.04 -6.67
N GLN A 229 -0.79 -0.61 -5.71
CA GLN A 229 -2.25 -0.56 -5.68
C GLN A 229 -2.83 0.74 -5.10
N ALA A 230 -2.03 1.51 -4.36
CA ALA A 230 -2.53 2.69 -3.68
C ALA A 230 -3.02 3.76 -4.66
N THR A 231 -4.24 4.24 -4.44
CA THR A 231 -4.85 5.41 -5.12
C THR A 231 -4.71 6.69 -4.30
N ASP A 232 -4.51 6.56 -2.98
CA ASP A 232 -4.36 7.68 -2.05
C ASP A 232 -3.04 7.52 -1.25
N VAL A 233 -2.43 8.66 -0.89
CA VAL A 233 -1.24 8.74 -0.05
C VAL A 233 -1.51 8.24 1.37
N LEU A 234 -2.69 8.51 1.93
CA LEU A 234 -3.04 8.07 3.28
C LEU A 234 -3.17 6.56 3.35
N ASP A 235 -3.89 5.97 2.40
CA ASP A 235 -4.07 4.51 2.30
C ASP A 235 -2.72 3.82 2.09
N LEU A 236 -1.86 4.40 1.25
CA LEU A 236 -0.48 3.95 1.05
C LEU A 236 0.29 3.85 2.38
N PHE A 237 0.27 4.90 3.20
CA PHE A 237 1.00 4.91 4.47
C PHE A 237 0.38 3.97 5.51
N LEU A 238 -0.95 3.84 5.53
CA LEU A 238 -1.66 2.94 6.44
C LEU A 238 -1.33 1.48 6.13
N ASP A 239 -1.46 1.09 4.86
CA ASP A 239 -1.12 -0.24 4.38
C ASP A 239 0.37 -0.55 4.63
N PHE A 240 1.25 0.42 4.37
CA PHE A 240 2.68 0.28 4.63
C PHE A 240 3.00 0.10 6.12
N THR A 241 2.39 0.88 7.00
CA THR A 241 2.55 0.77 8.46
C THR A 241 2.11 -0.61 8.95
N ALA A 242 1.04 -1.17 8.39
CA ALA A 242 0.59 -2.51 8.73
C ALA A 242 1.64 -3.57 8.37
N VAL A 243 2.29 -3.46 7.21
CA VAL A 243 3.38 -4.38 6.83
C VAL A 243 4.57 -4.25 7.77
N LEU A 244 5.00 -3.02 8.10
CA LEU A 244 6.10 -2.79 9.04
C LEU A 244 5.82 -3.38 10.42
N PHE A 245 4.60 -3.21 10.93
CA PHE A 245 4.20 -3.78 12.21
C PHE A 245 4.31 -5.31 12.23
N VAL A 246 3.95 -5.97 11.13
CA VAL A 246 4.03 -7.44 11.03
C VAL A 246 5.49 -7.90 10.93
N SER A 247 6.34 -7.16 10.22
CA SER A 247 7.78 -7.41 10.16
C SER A 247 8.46 -7.24 11.53
N ASP A 248 8.04 -6.29 12.36
CA ASP A 248 8.61 -6.08 13.70
C ASP A 248 8.09 -7.07 14.77
N LEU A 249 7.14 -7.93 14.42
CA LEU A 249 6.45 -8.78 15.39
C LEU A 249 7.40 -9.78 16.06
N ASP A 250 8.43 -10.25 15.37
CA ASP A 250 9.43 -11.16 15.90
C ASP A 250 10.27 -10.51 17.01
N ASN A 251 10.73 -9.28 16.80
CA ASN A 251 11.44 -8.47 17.78
C ASN A 251 10.58 -8.17 19.00
N VAL A 252 9.30 -7.83 18.78
CA VAL A 252 8.33 -7.62 19.87
C VAL A 252 8.12 -8.92 20.66
N ALA A 253 7.99 -10.05 19.98
CA ALA A 253 7.77 -11.33 20.63
C ALA A 253 9.03 -11.85 21.34
N TYR A 254 10.23 -11.54 20.85
CA TYR A 254 11.49 -11.73 21.58
C TYR A 254 11.51 -10.88 22.86
N TYR A 255 11.14 -9.59 22.76
CA TYR A 255 11.07 -8.70 23.90
C TYR A 255 10.10 -9.21 24.99
N ILE A 256 8.92 -9.68 24.57
CA ILE A 256 7.92 -10.27 25.48
C ILE A 256 8.47 -11.54 26.16
N ALA A 257 9.17 -12.40 25.42
CA ALA A 257 9.84 -13.59 25.95
C ALA A 257 10.92 -13.24 26.98
N ASN A 258 11.75 -12.25 26.67
CA ASN A 258 12.82 -11.76 27.57
C ASN A 258 12.27 -11.14 28.87
N LYS A 259 11.05 -10.62 28.86
CA LYS A 259 10.39 -10.10 30.08
C LYS A 259 9.67 -11.18 30.90
N GLY A 260 9.68 -12.45 30.47
CA GLY A 260 9.05 -13.55 31.19
C GLY A 260 7.53 -13.64 31.05
N TYR A 261 6.92 -12.87 30.15
CA TYR A 261 5.46 -12.85 29.98
C TYR A 261 4.90 -14.12 29.33
N THR A 262 5.75 -14.99 28.76
CA THR A 262 5.34 -16.27 28.17
C THR A 262 4.98 -17.32 29.22
N GLY A 263 5.36 -17.10 30.50
CA GLY A 263 5.10 -18.03 31.61
C GLY A 263 5.94 -19.31 31.58
N ALA A 264 6.80 -19.48 30.58
CA ALA A 264 7.72 -20.61 30.46
C ALA A 264 9.14 -20.17 30.82
N GLU A 265 9.63 -20.60 31.99
CA GLU A 265 10.96 -20.25 32.50
C GLU A 265 12.08 -20.59 31.50
N SER A 266 11.94 -21.70 30.75
CA SER A 266 12.90 -22.10 29.72
C SER A 266 13.01 -21.12 28.54
N VAL A 267 11.95 -20.37 28.26
CA VAL A 267 11.94 -19.35 27.19
C VAL A 267 12.69 -18.13 27.66
N GLN A 268 12.39 -17.64 28.87
CA GLN A 268 13.06 -16.50 29.47
C GLN A 268 14.55 -16.76 29.70
N SER A 269 14.91 -17.93 30.25
CA SER A 269 16.30 -18.27 30.54
C SER A 269 17.15 -18.31 29.27
N LEU A 270 16.56 -18.75 28.15
CA LEU A 270 17.25 -18.79 26.86
C LEU A 270 17.43 -17.38 26.28
N THR A 271 16.43 -16.50 26.40
CA THR A 271 16.57 -15.10 25.95
C THR A 271 17.56 -14.30 26.79
N GLU A 272 17.66 -14.60 28.09
CA GLU A 272 18.68 -13.99 28.96
C GLU A 272 20.08 -14.49 28.57
N SER A 273 20.23 -15.79 28.32
CA SER A 273 21.52 -16.37 27.92
C SER A 273 21.98 -15.88 26.55
N MET A 274 21.06 -15.53 25.65
CA MET A 274 21.34 -14.97 24.32
C MET A 274 22.09 -13.64 24.35
N LEU A 275 21.89 -12.81 25.38
CA LEU A 275 22.59 -11.54 25.52
C LEU A 275 24.11 -11.73 25.67
N ASP A 276 24.53 -12.89 26.17
CA ASP A 276 25.93 -13.22 26.40
C ASP A 276 26.54 -14.08 25.27
N VAL A 277 25.73 -14.56 24.31
CA VAL A 277 26.21 -15.40 23.20
C VAL A 277 26.94 -14.54 22.18
N THR A 278 28.26 -14.62 22.21
CA THR A 278 29.13 -14.09 21.17
C THR A 278 29.76 -15.23 20.39
N MET A 279 29.72 -15.16 19.06
CA MET A 279 30.39 -16.14 18.21
C MET A 279 31.82 -15.67 17.94
N CYS A 280 32.80 -16.51 18.27
CA CYS A 280 34.20 -16.25 17.97
C CYS A 280 34.43 -16.42 16.47
N GLN A 281 34.82 -15.33 15.81
CA GLN A 281 35.14 -15.39 14.40
C GLN A 281 36.54 -16.01 14.22
N ASN A 282 36.63 -17.34 14.17
CA ASN A 282 37.85 -18.16 14.05
C ASN A 282 39.13 -17.38 13.62
N GLU A 283 39.87 -16.89 14.62
CA GLU A 283 40.95 -15.91 14.48
C GLU A 283 42.29 -16.54 14.07
N ARG A 284 42.38 -17.87 13.97
CA ARG A 284 43.65 -18.56 13.66
C ARG A 284 44.20 -18.24 12.26
N PHE A 285 43.46 -17.49 11.45
CA PHE A 285 43.90 -16.97 10.16
C PHE A 285 44.22 -15.45 10.18
N ASP A 286 43.89 -14.75 11.27
CA ASP A 286 43.93 -13.29 11.37
C ASP A 286 45.23 -12.72 11.99
N ASP A 287 46.03 -13.52 12.72
CA ASP A 287 47.36 -13.10 13.22
C ASP A 287 48.38 -12.77 12.11
N ILE A 288 48.19 -13.29 10.89
CA ILE A 288 49.00 -12.95 9.70
C ILE A 288 48.34 -11.80 8.90
N MET A 289 47.12 -11.38 9.27
CA MET A 289 46.21 -10.58 8.44
C MET A 289 45.63 -9.35 9.17
N GLY A 290 46.31 -8.79 10.17
CA GLY A 290 45.88 -7.56 10.87
C GLY A 290 45.61 -6.35 9.95
N GLU A 291 46.24 -6.26 8.78
CA GLU A 291 45.89 -5.26 7.75
C GLU A 291 44.69 -5.67 6.86
N MET A 292 44.36 -6.96 6.78
CA MET A 292 43.27 -7.47 5.95
C MET A 292 41.92 -7.49 6.69
N THR A 293 41.87 -7.44 8.01
CA THR A 293 40.62 -7.31 8.80
C THR A 293 39.86 -6.01 8.48
N ARG A 294 40.54 -4.85 8.44
CA ARG A 294 39.94 -3.58 7.98
C ARG A 294 39.42 -3.67 6.54
N LYS A 295 40.14 -4.39 5.66
CA LYS A 295 39.70 -4.62 4.26
C LYS A 295 38.47 -5.54 4.20
N LYS A 296 38.39 -6.56 5.06
CA LYS A 296 37.26 -7.51 5.14
C LYS A 296 35.99 -6.85 5.67
N GLN A 297 36.08 -6.06 6.74
CA GLN A 297 34.96 -5.27 7.25
C GLN A 297 34.45 -4.27 6.19
N ARG A 298 35.36 -3.59 5.48
CA ARG A 298 35.00 -2.71 4.36
C ARG A 298 34.31 -3.50 3.22
N ARG A 299 34.75 -4.72 2.91
CA ARG A 299 34.09 -5.59 1.92
C ARG A 299 32.68 -6.01 2.36
N ARG A 300 32.46 -6.33 3.64
CA ARG A 300 31.12 -6.63 4.17
C ARG A 300 30.18 -5.42 4.06
N MET A 301 30.65 -4.25 4.48
CA MET A 301 29.88 -2.99 4.34
C MET A 301 29.57 -2.66 2.87
N LEU A 302 30.53 -2.89 1.96
CA LEU A 302 30.30 -2.73 0.52
C LEU A 302 29.28 -3.74 -0.01
N TYR A 303 29.36 -5.01 0.40
CA TYR A 303 28.40 -6.04 0.00
C TYR A 303 26.98 -5.70 0.47
N LYS A 304 26.79 -5.31 1.74
CA LYS A 304 25.49 -4.87 2.26
C LYS A 304 24.92 -3.72 1.42
N ARG A 305 25.74 -2.71 1.14
CA ARG A 305 25.36 -1.58 0.27
C ARG A 305 24.99 -2.05 -1.14
N THR A 306 25.77 -2.97 -1.72
CA THR A 306 25.50 -3.51 -3.06
C THR A 306 24.16 -4.25 -3.10
N VAL A 307 23.89 -5.15 -2.15
CA VAL A 307 22.61 -5.87 -2.05
C VAL A 307 21.45 -4.89 -1.91
N PHE A 308 21.56 -3.92 -1.00
CA PHE A 308 20.58 -2.87 -0.80
C PHE A 308 20.25 -2.13 -2.11
N TYR A 309 21.28 -1.67 -2.83
CA TYR A 309 21.07 -0.96 -4.10
C TYR A 309 20.50 -1.87 -5.20
N VAL A 310 20.83 -3.16 -5.21
CA VAL A 310 20.26 -4.13 -6.17
C VAL A 310 18.77 -4.32 -5.92
N ILE A 311 18.35 -4.54 -4.67
CA ILE A 311 16.93 -4.67 -4.31
C ILE A 311 16.17 -3.39 -4.66
N LEU A 312 16.70 -2.23 -4.25
CA LEU A 312 16.12 -0.93 -4.56
C LEU A 312 15.97 -0.72 -6.07
N LEU A 313 17.01 -1.05 -6.85
CA LEU A 313 16.97 -0.94 -8.31
C LEU A 313 15.89 -1.83 -8.92
N ILE A 314 15.73 -3.08 -8.45
CA ILE A 314 14.70 -4.00 -8.95
C ILE A 314 13.30 -3.43 -8.71
N LEU A 315 13.02 -2.95 -7.50
CA LEU A 315 11.72 -2.36 -7.17
C LEU A 315 11.44 -1.07 -7.95
N LEU A 316 12.45 -0.20 -8.08
CA LEU A 316 12.33 1.03 -8.88
C LEU A 316 12.08 0.73 -10.35
N VAL A 317 12.77 -0.25 -10.94
CA VAL A 317 12.52 -0.68 -12.33
C VAL A 317 11.11 -1.24 -12.47
N GLY A 318 10.64 -2.02 -11.50
CA GLY A 318 9.25 -2.50 -11.44
C GLY A 318 8.25 -1.34 -11.45
N MET A 319 8.45 -0.34 -10.58
CA MET A 319 7.57 0.84 -10.47
C MET A 319 7.60 1.71 -11.73
N ILE A 320 8.78 1.92 -12.32
CA ILE A 320 8.92 2.64 -13.60
C ILE A 320 8.17 1.88 -14.71
N GLY A 321 8.23 0.54 -14.71
CA GLY A 321 7.46 -0.30 -15.62
C GLY A 321 5.96 -0.11 -15.47
N VAL A 322 5.45 -0.14 -14.23
CA VAL A 322 4.03 0.14 -13.93
C VAL A 322 3.63 1.53 -14.40
N TYR A 323 4.41 2.56 -14.05
CA TYR A 323 4.14 3.94 -14.46
C TYR A 323 4.12 4.10 -16.00
N ALA A 324 5.04 3.44 -16.71
CA ALA A 324 5.05 3.44 -18.18
C ALA A 324 3.80 2.76 -18.76
N LEU A 325 3.34 1.67 -18.16
CA LEU A 325 2.12 0.97 -18.56
C LEU A 325 0.85 1.79 -18.29
N GLN A 326 0.78 2.51 -17.15
CA GLN A 326 -0.28 3.47 -16.84
C GLN A 326 -0.32 4.60 -17.88
N LYS A 327 0.82 5.24 -18.16
CA LYS A 327 0.93 6.32 -19.14
C LYS A 327 0.56 5.88 -20.57
N ASN A 328 0.80 4.62 -20.91
CA ASN A 328 0.42 4.04 -22.21
C ASN A 328 -1.06 3.66 -22.29
N GLY A 329 -1.81 3.80 -21.20
CA GLY A 329 -3.22 3.46 -21.11
C GLY A 329 -3.48 1.95 -21.15
N PHE A 330 -2.50 1.14 -20.73
CA PHE A 330 -2.64 -0.32 -20.73
C PHE A 330 -3.68 -0.78 -19.70
N PHE A 331 -3.68 -0.17 -18.52
CA PHE A 331 -4.57 -0.52 -17.43
C PHE A 331 -6.03 -0.06 -17.65
N TYR A 332 -6.31 0.84 -18.58
CA TYR A 332 -7.70 1.13 -18.97
C TYR A 332 -8.39 -0.05 -19.64
N LYS A 333 -7.64 -1.06 -20.12
CA LYS A 333 -8.23 -2.28 -20.69
C LYS A 333 -9.03 -3.09 -19.68
N THR A 334 -8.72 -2.95 -18.39
CA THR A 334 -9.39 -3.68 -17.31
C THR A 334 -10.64 -2.96 -16.81
N LYS A 335 -10.87 -1.72 -17.27
CA LYS A 335 -12.09 -0.96 -17.03
C LYS A 335 -13.06 -1.15 -18.19
N CYS A 336 -14.28 -0.68 -18.00
CA CYS A 336 -15.32 -0.78 -19.01
C CYS A 336 -14.92 0.01 -20.27
N GLN A 337 -14.83 -0.69 -21.39
CA GLN A 337 -14.47 -0.18 -22.71
C GLN A 337 -15.70 0.20 -23.53
N ARG A 338 -16.87 -0.36 -23.20
CA ARG A 338 -18.13 -0.10 -23.91
C ARG A 338 -19.24 0.32 -22.96
N PHE A 339 -19.92 1.40 -23.28
CA PHE A 339 -21.03 1.92 -22.51
C PHE A 339 -22.29 2.02 -23.36
N GLN A 340 -23.43 1.59 -22.85
CA GLN A 340 -24.74 2.01 -23.35
C GLN A 340 -25.06 3.31 -22.65
N ILE A 341 -25.19 4.38 -23.42
CA ILE A 341 -25.54 5.69 -22.89
C ILE A 341 -26.93 6.04 -23.42
N ASN A 342 -27.86 6.28 -22.50
CA ASN A 342 -29.20 6.73 -22.83
C ASN A 342 -29.34 8.20 -22.45
N LEU A 343 -29.46 9.04 -23.47
CA LEU A 343 -29.70 10.47 -23.33
C LEU A 343 -31.22 10.73 -23.29
N PRO A 344 -31.70 11.66 -22.46
CA PRO A 344 -33.13 11.89 -22.32
C PRO A 344 -33.74 12.34 -23.64
N ALA A 345 -34.98 11.91 -23.86
CA ALA A 345 -35.75 12.19 -25.06
C ALA A 345 -36.35 13.60 -25.09
N GLU A 346 -36.10 14.41 -24.07
CA GLU A 346 -36.59 15.78 -23.99
C GLU A 346 -36.21 16.53 -25.28
N GLU A 347 -37.17 17.29 -25.80
CA GLU A 347 -37.15 17.94 -27.12
C GLU A 347 -36.13 19.09 -27.17
N TYR A 348 -34.87 18.79 -26.93
CA TYR A 348 -33.77 19.72 -27.03
C TYR A 348 -33.37 19.87 -28.50
N ALA A 349 -34.24 20.55 -29.23
CA ALA A 349 -34.05 20.95 -30.60
C ALA A 349 -32.93 22.00 -30.69
N PHE A 350 -31.75 21.57 -31.13
CA PHE A 350 -30.72 22.54 -31.52
C PHE A 350 -31.26 23.50 -32.58
N PHE A 351 -31.14 24.80 -32.31
CA PHE A 351 -31.35 25.85 -33.29
C PHE A 351 -32.70 25.78 -34.02
N GLU A 352 -33.81 25.64 -33.30
CA GLU A 352 -35.15 25.82 -33.92
C GLU A 352 -35.23 27.15 -34.71
N LYS A 353 -34.40 28.13 -34.32
CA LYS A 353 -34.01 29.30 -35.13
C LYS A 353 -32.51 29.56 -34.92
N CYS A 354 -31.68 29.66 -35.97
CA CYS A 354 -30.36 30.31 -35.86
C CYS A 354 -30.60 31.66 -35.14
N ILE A 355 -29.97 31.87 -33.98
CA ILE A 355 -30.33 32.97 -33.07
C ILE A 355 -30.10 34.30 -33.80
N LYS A 356 -31.16 35.10 -33.98
CA LYS A 356 -31.02 36.49 -34.40
C LYS A 356 -30.30 37.25 -33.30
N ASN A 357 -29.14 37.82 -33.61
CA ASN A 357 -28.50 38.73 -32.69
C ASN A 357 -29.41 39.97 -32.53
N LYS A 358 -29.66 40.41 -31.30
CA LYS A 358 -30.65 41.47 -31.03
C LYS A 358 -30.16 42.87 -31.41
N SER A 359 -28.87 43.04 -31.69
CA SER A 359 -28.25 44.35 -31.95
C SER A 359 -27.97 44.64 -33.42
N ASP A 360 -27.84 43.63 -34.27
CA ASP A 360 -27.51 43.79 -35.68
C ASP A 360 -28.27 42.74 -36.48
N ASP A 361 -28.89 43.13 -37.60
CA ASP A 361 -29.60 42.24 -38.55
C ASP A 361 -28.68 41.18 -39.20
N GLU A 362 -27.43 41.05 -38.75
CA GLU A 362 -26.51 39.99 -39.16
C GLU A 362 -26.77 38.72 -38.33
N TRP A 363 -27.37 37.73 -39.00
CA TRP A 363 -27.46 36.37 -38.49
C TRP A 363 -26.08 35.86 -38.10
N MET A 364 -25.94 35.33 -36.89
CA MET A 364 -24.76 34.55 -36.52
C MET A 364 -24.67 33.42 -37.55
N GLN A 365 -23.67 33.49 -38.45
CA GLN A 365 -23.61 32.60 -39.60
C GLN A 365 -23.39 31.17 -39.08
N CYS A 366 -24.48 30.39 -39.05
CA CYS A 366 -24.44 28.95 -39.01
C CYS A 366 -23.42 28.51 -40.09
N SER A 367 -22.42 27.68 -39.73
CA SER A 367 -21.33 27.31 -40.67
C SER A 367 -21.93 26.87 -42.00
N ASP A 368 -21.29 27.18 -43.13
CA ASP A 368 -21.85 26.90 -44.45
C ASP A 368 -22.13 25.40 -44.68
N SER A 369 -21.43 24.52 -43.94
CA SER A 369 -21.73 23.07 -43.87
C SER A 369 -23.14 22.77 -43.33
N TRP A 370 -23.64 23.59 -42.41
CA TRP A 370 -24.98 23.47 -41.82
C TRP A 370 -26.04 24.13 -42.67
N LYS A 371 -25.73 25.24 -43.36
CA LYS A 371 -26.69 25.89 -44.28
C LYS A 371 -27.10 24.96 -45.42
N ALA A 372 -26.17 24.16 -45.95
CA ALA A 372 -26.45 23.19 -47.00
C ALA A 372 -27.30 21.98 -46.52
N LYS A 373 -27.23 21.61 -45.22
CA LYS A 373 -28.05 20.54 -44.63
C LYS A 373 -29.35 21.06 -43.98
N GLY A 374 -29.38 22.34 -43.62
CA GLY A 374 -30.45 23.01 -42.87
C GLY A 374 -31.69 23.38 -43.66
N GLU A 375 -31.67 23.32 -45.00
CA GLU A 375 -32.89 23.51 -45.81
C GLU A 375 -33.97 22.43 -45.56
N GLN A 376 -33.64 21.34 -44.83
CA GLN A 376 -34.61 20.35 -44.35
C GLN A 376 -34.89 20.39 -42.82
N GLY A 377 -34.36 21.38 -42.10
CA GLY A 377 -34.91 21.94 -40.84
C GLY A 377 -35.26 21.00 -39.69
N SER A 378 -34.78 19.76 -39.67
CA SER A 378 -35.12 18.83 -38.58
C SER A 378 -34.21 19.10 -37.39
N PRO A 379 -34.77 19.44 -36.22
CA PRO A 379 -33.97 19.65 -35.02
C PRO A 379 -33.18 18.38 -34.68
N ILE A 380 -31.92 18.57 -34.28
CA ILE A 380 -31.09 17.47 -33.76
C ILE A 380 -31.65 17.13 -32.37
N ASN A 381 -32.07 15.88 -32.16
CA ASN A 381 -32.54 15.40 -30.86
C ASN A 381 -31.41 14.63 -30.17
N PHE A 382 -31.12 14.92 -28.90
CA PHE A 382 -30.11 14.21 -28.11
C PHE A 382 -30.37 12.69 -28.04
N SER A 383 -31.64 12.27 -28.09
CA SER A 383 -32.00 10.85 -28.10
C SER A 383 -31.41 10.08 -29.29
N GLN A 384 -31.12 10.76 -30.40
CA GLN A 384 -30.45 10.16 -31.58
C GLN A 384 -28.99 9.76 -31.29
N PHE A 385 -28.39 10.34 -30.25
CA PHE A 385 -27.06 10.01 -29.78
C PHE A 385 -27.08 9.01 -28.62
N SER A 386 -28.26 8.53 -28.22
CA SER A 386 -28.34 7.37 -27.34
C SER A 386 -27.85 6.13 -28.09
N GLY A 387 -27.05 5.30 -27.42
CA GLY A 387 -26.51 4.10 -28.03
C GLY A 387 -25.23 3.63 -27.37
N VAL A 388 -24.53 2.75 -28.09
CA VAL A 388 -23.27 2.17 -27.63
C VAL A 388 -22.13 3.13 -27.93
N TYR A 389 -21.32 3.40 -26.92
CA TYR A 389 -20.08 4.14 -27.01
C TYR A 389 -18.92 3.20 -26.74
N LYS A 390 -17.86 3.33 -27.52
CA LYS A 390 -16.66 2.51 -27.41
C LYS A 390 -15.44 3.39 -27.17
N MET A 391 -14.61 2.97 -26.22
CA MET A 391 -13.32 3.59 -25.96
C MET A 391 -12.45 3.54 -27.22
N LYS A 392 -11.94 4.68 -27.67
CA LYS A 392 -11.03 4.71 -28.80
C LYS A 392 -9.69 4.09 -28.41
N THR A 393 -9.24 3.11 -29.19
CA THR A 393 -7.94 2.46 -29.00
C THR A 393 -6.92 3.00 -29.99
N LYS A 394 -5.66 3.15 -29.56
CA LYS A 394 -4.55 3.47 -30.46
C LYS A 394 -4.32 2.33 -31.44
N VAL A 395 -4.29 2.66 -32.73
CA VAL A 395 -4.16 1.72 -33.85
C VAL A 395 -2.95 0.78 -33.71
N ASN A 396 -1.84 1.25 -33.12
CA ASN A 396 -0.57 0.52 -33.13
C ASN A 396 -0.20 -0.18 -31.80
N SER A 397 -0.79 0.20 -30.66
CA SER A 397 -0.43 -0.38 -29.35
C SER A 397 -1.55 -1.19 -28.71
N GLY A 398 -2.77 -1.09 -29.26
CA GLY A 398 -3.97 -1.65 -28.65
C GLY A 398 -4.31 -1.06 -27.28
N GLY A 399 -3.59 -0.05 -26.78
CA GLY A 399 -3.91 0.68 -25.56
C GLY A 399 -4.99 1.74 -25.81
N ALA A 400 -5.57 2.27 -24.74
CA ALA A 400 -6.51 3.39 -24.84
C ALA A 400 -5.83 4.62 -25.49
N ASP A 401 -6.58 5.35 -26.33
CA ASP A 401 -6.12 6.64 -26.81
C ASP A 401 -6.31 7.71 -25.73
N LEU A 402 -5.21 8.05 -25.07
CA LEU A 402 -5.16 9.07 -24.01
C LEU A 402 -4.79 10.46 -24.57
N SER A 403 -5.21 10.77 -25.80
CA SER A 403 -4.86 12.00 -26.51
C SER A 403 -5.46 13.26 -25.88
N HIS A 404 -6.52 13.12 -25.08
CA HIS A 404 -7.22 14.22 -24.41
C HIS A 404 -6.97 14.19 -22.90
N ASP A 405 -6.04 15.04 -22.44
CA ASP A 405 -5.72 15.23 -21.01
C ASP A 405 -5.32 13.97 -20.23
N GLY A 406 -4.86 12.93 -20.94
CA GLY A 406 -4.44 11.66 -20.33
C GLY A 406 -5.60 10.75 -19.90
N ARG A 407 -6.81 10.99 -20.41
CA ARG A 407 -8.01 10.18 -20.17
C ARG A 407 -8.52 9.59 -21.48
N PRO A 408 -9.22 8.45 -21.45
CA PRO A 408 -9.82 7.89 -22.65
C PRO A 408 -10.97 8.78 -23.13
N HIS A 409 -11.25 8.74 -24.42
CA HIS A 409 -12.51 9.25 -24.97
C HIS A 409 -13.29 8.12 -25.64
N TYR A 410 -14.61 8.28 -25.64
CA TYR A 410 -15.55 7.27 -26.09
C TYR A 410 -16.31 7.82 -27.29
N GLU A 411 -16.29 7.06 -28.39
CA GLU A 411 -16.95 7.42 -29.64
C GLU A 411 -18.19 6.55 -29.82
N GLN A 412 -19.28 7.18 -30.25
CA GLN A 412 -20.52 6.46 -30.54
C GLN A 412 -20.27 5.44 -31.66
N VAL A 413 -20.58 4.18 -31.38
CA VAL A 413 -20.55 3.10 -32.36
C VAL A 413 -21.75 3.30 -33.28
N SER A 414 -21.49 3.69 -34.53
CA SER A 414 -22.56 3.80 -35.52
C SER A 414 -23.22 2.42 -35.69
N PRO A 415 -24.57 2.31 -35.65
CA PRO A 415 -25.30 1.05 -35.81
C PRO A 415 -25.01 0.28 -37.12
N SER A 416 -24.13 0.78 -37.99
CA SER A 416 -24.02 0.35 -39.37
C SER A 416 -22.60 0.23 -39.94
N GLU A 417 -21.54 0.06 -39.13
CA GLU A 417 -20.23 -0.29 -39.72
C GLU A 417 -20.31 -1.57 -40.60
N ASP A 418 -21.23 -2.49 -40.30
CA ASP A 418 -21.44 -3.72 -41.09
C ASP A 418 -22.74 -3.78 -41.92
N PHE A 419 -23.79 -2.99 -41.61
CA PHE A 419 -25.14 -3.24 -42.17
C PHE A 419 -25.72 -2.15 -43.11
N TYR A 420 -25.28 -0.89 -43.04
CA TYR A 420 -25.76 0.20 -43.91
C TYR A 420 -24.62 1.17 -44.29
N PRO A 421 -23.98 0.99 -45.45
CA PRO A 421 -22.83 1.80 -45.88
C PRO A 421 -23.17 3.27 -46.19
N ASP A 422 -24.46 3.64 -46.23
CA ASP A 422 -24.97 4.97 -46.59
C ASP A 422 -25.07 5.95 -45.39
N ASN A 423 -24.78 5.48 -44.17
CA ASN A 423 -24.84 6.30 -42.94
C ASN A 423 -23.49 6.89 -42.51
N ARG A 424 -22.46 6.86 -43.37
CA ARG A 424 -21.10 7.32 -43.03
C ARG A 424 -21.00 8.83 -42.77
N ASP A 425 -22.00 9.60 -43.18
CA ASP A 425 -21.99 11.07 -43.07
C ASP A 425 -22.69 11.62 -41.82
N LYS A 426 -23.16 10.75 -40.92
CA LYS A 426 -23.71 11.18 -39.63
C LYS A 426 -22.56 11.42 -38.65
N PRO A 427 -22.46 12.61 -38.04
CA PRO A 427 -21.43 12.86 -37.05
C PRO A 427 -21.70 12.00 -35.82
N SER A 428 -20.67 11.29 -35.34
CA SER A 428 -20.77 10.50 -34.11
C SER A 428 -20.71 11.38 -32.88
N GLY A 429 -21.46 11.01 -31.85
CA GLY A 429 -21.29 11.57 -30.52
C GLY A 429 -19.94 11.16 -29.92
N ILE A 430 -19.31 12.06 -29.16
CA ILE A 430 -18.02 11.82 -28.51
C ILE A 430 -18.09 12.29 -27.04
N PHE A 431 -17.85 11.37 -26.11
CA PHE A 431 -17.59 11.70 -24.72
C PHE A 431 -16.08 11.80 -24.46
N ARG A 432 -15.63 12.91 -23.90
CA ARG A 432 -14.24 13.11 -23.50
C ARG A 432 -14.15 13.94 -22.22
N TYR A 433 -13.08 13.79 -21.46
CA TYR A 433 -12.83 14.68 -20.33
C TYR A 433 -12.34 16.05 -20.81
N CYS A 434 -12.86 17.13 -20.23
CA CYS A 434 -12.36 18.49 -20.46
C CYS A 434 -11.75 19.04 -19.17
N LYS A 435 -10.43 19.25 -19.18
CA LYS A 435 -9.71 19.82 -18.03
C LYS A 435 -10.13 21.24 -17.64
N ASN A 436 -10.56 22.08 -18.59
CA ASN A 436 -10.99 23.44 -18.26
C ASN A 436 -12.31 23.48 -17.49
N GLU A 437 -13.15 22.46 -17.68
CA GLU A 437 -14.45 22.34 -17.02
C GLU A 437 -14.40 21.38 -15.83
N ASN A 438 -13.27 20.67 -15.62
CA ASN A 438 -13.12 19.55 -14.71
C ASN A 438 -14.29 18.54 -14.80
N ALA A 439 -14.75 18.26 -16.01
CA ALA A 439 -15.95 17.46 -16.24
C ALA A 439 -15.84 16.62 -17.50
N TRP A 440 -16.59 15.53 -17.55
CA TRP A 440 -16.83 14.78 -18.78
C TRP A 440 -17.79 15.55 -19.65
N VAL A 441 -17.46 15.67 -20.92
CA VAL A 441 -18.23 16.45 -21.89
C VAL A 441 -18.62 15.59 -23.08
N PHE A 442 -19.86 15.72 -23.50
CA PHE A 442 -20.37 15.20 -24.74
C PHE A 442 -20.24 16.27 -25.83
N THR A 443 -19.72 15.89 -26.99
CA THR A 443 -19.51 16.76 -28.14
C THR A 443 -19.93 16.04 -29.42
N ILE A 444 -20.25 16.81 -30.46
CA ILE A 444 -20.51 16.29 -31.80
C ILE A 444 -19.56 17.03 -32.74
N GLU A 445 -18.86 16.30 -33.60
CA GLU A 445 -17.93 16.90 -34.54
C GLU A 445 -18.63 17.94 -35.44
N GLY A 446 -18.07 19.15 -35.51
CA GLY A 446 -18.63 20.25 -36.27
C GLY A 446 -19.82 20.98 -35.64
N VAL A 447 -20.24 20.61 -34.42
CA VAL A 447 -21.22 21.35 -33.61
C VAL A 447 -20.49 22.10 -32.51
N SER A 448 -20.71 23.41 -32.41
CA SER A 448 -20.15 24.23 -31.34
C SER A 448 -21.19 25.19 -30.75
N LYS A 449 -20.97 25.61 -29.50
CA LYS A 449 -21.80 26.61 -28.79
C LYS A 449 -21.66 28.05 -29.34
N GLY A 450 -20.90 28.27 -30.40
CA GLY A 450 -20.67 29.59 -31.01
C GLY A 450 -19.31 29.74 -31.67
N ALA A 451 -19.06 30.91 -32.27
CA ALA A 451 -17.85 31.20 -33.05
C ALA A 451 -16.53 31.19 -32.24
N ASN A 452 -16.62 31.36 -30.92
CA ASN A 452 -15.45 31.36 -30.01
C ASN A 452 -15.36 30.09 -29.15
N ALA A 453 -16.01 29.01 -29.61
CA ALA A 453 -15.96 27.72 -28.95
C ALA A 453 -14.51 27.18 -28.93
N ASN A 454 -13.97 26.94 -27.74
CA ASN A 454 -12.73 26.21 -27.56
C ASN A 454 -12.95 24.70 -27.82
N ASP A 455 -11.87 23.91 -27.81
CA ASP A 455 -11.94 22.43 -27.92
C ASP A 455 -12.83 21.79 -26.83
N CYS A 456 -13.23 22.52 -25.79
CA CYS A 456 -14.16 22.07 -24.77
C CYS A 456 -15.61 22.53 -24.97
N SER A 457 -16.02 22.84 -26.20
CA SER A 457 -17.42 23.20 -26.49
C SER A 457 -18.35 22.01 -26.31
N TRP A 458 -18.84 21.85 -25.08
CA TRP A 458 -19.68 20.73 -24.66
C TRP A 458 -21.14 20.96 -25.00
N LEU A 459 -21.85 19.93 -25.41
CA LEU A 459 -23.31 19.96 -25.58
C LEU A 459 -24.03 19.40 -24.36
N LEU A 460 -23.36 18.51 -23.64
CA LEU A 460 -23.78 17.98 -22.35
C LEU A 460 -22.50 17.82 -21.51
N LYS A 461 -22.56 18.11 -20.21
CA LYS A 461 -21.43 17.93 -19.30
C LYS A 461 -21.84 17.34 -17.96
N SER A 462 -20.97 16.52 -17.39
CA SER A 462 -21.14 15.97 -16.04
C SER A 462 -20.98 17.07 -14.99
N PRO A 463 -21.33 16.78 -13.72
CA PRO A 463 -20.78 17.50 -12.58
C PRO A 463 -19.25 17.54 -12.61
N GLU A 464 -18.67 18.49 -11.89
CA GLU A 464 -17.21 18.53 -11.69
C GLU A 464 -16.76 17.24 -11.00
N THR A 465 -15.74 16.58 -11.56
CA THR A 465 -15.34 15.24 -11.14
C THR A 465 -13.89 14.95 -11.50
N GLU A 466 -13.25 14.11 -10.69
CA GLU A 466 -11.91 13.57 -10.94
C GLU A 466 -11.96 12.15 -11.53
N ALA A 467 -13.16 11.59 -11.75
CA ALA A 467 -13.41 10.23 -12.26
C ALA A 467 -12.71 9.93 -13.59
N ASP A 468 -11.76 8.99 -13.60
CA ASP A 468 -10.92 8.65 -14.78
C ASP A 468 -11.68 7.92 -15.90
N THR A 469 -12.82 7.32 -15.59
CA THR A 469 -13.68 6.59 -16.54
C THR A 469 -15.16 6.94 -16.34
N MET A 470 -16.01 6.57 -17.29
CA MET A 470 -17.44 6.97 -17.28
C MET A 470 -18.30 6.18 -16.29
N ASP A 471 -17.87 5.00 -15.86
CA ASP A 471 -18.52 4.17 -14.84
C ASP A 471 -18.47 4.78 -13.44
N ASP A 472 -17.53 5.68 -13.18
CA ASP A 472 -17.39 6.37 -11.90
C ASP A 472 -18.19 7.69 -11.84
N LEU A 473 -18.98 8.00 -12.88
CA LEU A 473 -19.75 9.24 -12.96
C LEU A 473 -21.12 9.12 -12.30
N PRO A 474 -21.60 10.18 -11.64
CA PRO A 474 -22.98 10.23 -11.18
C PRO A 474 -23.94 10.29 -12.38
N GLU A 475 -25.09 9.63 -12.28
CA GLU A 475 -26.15 9.67 -13.31
C GLU A 475 -26.96 10.98 -13.28
N GLU A 476 -26.92 11.73 -12.17
CA GLU A 476 -27.68 12.95 -11.93
C GLU A 476 -26.84 14.23 -12.18
N ASP A 477 -27.51 15.38 -12.19
CA ASP A 477 -26.93 16.74 -12.27
C ASP A 477 -26.10 17.03 -13.54
N TRP A 478 -26.35 16.31 -14.63
CA TRP A 478 -25.72 16.62 -15.91
C TRP A 478 -26.31 17.91 -16.48
N LYS A 479 -25.44 18.79 -16.98
CA LYS A 479 -25.84 20.05 -17.60
C LYS A 479 -25.94 19.86 -19.11
N VAL A 480 -27.12 20.08 -19.68
CA VAL A 480 -27.37 19.99 -21.12
C VAL A 480 -27.50 21.39 -21.72
N TRP A 481 -26.98 21.57 -22.93
CA TRP A 481 -27.07 22.81 -23.68
C TRP A 481 -28.12 22.73 -24.78
N THR A 482 -29.11 23.61 -24.67
CA THR A 482 -30.34 23.59 -25.48
C THR A 482 -30.58 24.95 -26.14
N GLY A 483 -29.58 25.84 -26.05
CA GLY A 483 -29.73 27.29 -26.17
C GLY A 483 -29.82 27.99 -24.81
N ALA A 484 -30.21 27.25 -23.77
CA ALA A 484 -29.99 27.56 -22.37
C ALA A 484 -29.27 26.37 -21.70
N ILE A 485 -28.75 26.58 -20.48
CA ILE A 485 -28.24 25.47 -19.65
C ILE A 485 -29.41 24.93 -18.86
N ASP A 486 -29.66 23.63 -18.99
CA ASP A 486 -30.67 22.89 -18.23
C ASP A 486 -30.02 21.70 -17.51
N GLU A 487 -30.70 21.13 -16.52
CA GLU A 487 -30.24 19.97 -15.76
C GLU A 487 -30.96 18.70 -16.22
N SER A 488 -30.22 17.59 -16.28
CA SER A 488 -30.64 16.36 -16.91
C SER A 488 -30.01 15.16 -16.21
N ALA A 489 -30.65 14.00 -16.31
CA ALA A 489 -30.03 12.72 -15.97
C ALA A 489 -29.44 12.06 -17.21
N VAL A 490 -28.37 11.28 -17.04
CA VAL A 490 -27.75 10.47 -18.09
C VAL A 490 -27.58 9.06 -17.54
N ASP A 491 -28.24 8.10 -18.18
CA ASP A 491 -28.08 6.68 -17.83
C ASP A 491 -26.87 6.12 -18.57
N ILE A 492 -25.87 5.68 -17.78
CA ILE A 492 -24.59 5.15 -18.25
C ILE A 492 -24.48 3.71 -17.76
N THR A 493 -24.74 2.75 -18.66
CA THR A 493 -24.64 1.32 -18.34
C THR A 493 -23.39 0.73 -19.00
N CYS A 494 -22.51 0.10 -18.22
CA CYS A 494 -21.38 -0.65 -18.78
C CYS A 494 -21.87 -1.90 -19.55
N LEU A 495 -21.39 -2.08 -20.78
CA LEU A 495 -21.76 -3.18 -21.68
C LEU A 495 -20.69 -4.27 -21.81
N ASP A 496 -19.55 -4.13 -21.15
CA ASP A 496 -18.57 -5.19 -21.14
C ASP A 496 -19.04 -6.28 -20.19
N CYS A 497 -19.65 -7.28 -20.80
CA CYS A 497 -20.09 -8.48 -20.15
C CYS A 497 -18.90 -9.20 -19.53
N LYS A 498 -18.95 -9.31 -18.20
CA LYS A 498 -18.00 -10.12 -17.46
C LYS A 498 -18.19 -11.56 -17.89
N ASP A 499 -17.11 -12.21 -18.33
CA ASP A 499 -17.07 -13.65 -18.58
C ASP A 499 -17.38 -14.31 -17.24
N THR A 500 -18.67 -14.51 -16.93
CA THR A 500 -19.06 -15.45 -15.89
C THR A 500 -18.64 -16.79 -16.44
N LYS A 501 -17.39 -17.18 -16.16
CA LYS A 501 -16.94 -18.56 -16.23
C LYS A 501 -17.86 -19.31 -15.28
N SER A 502 -19.01 -19.72 -15.80
CA SER A 502 -19.90 -20.66 -15.18
C SER A 502 -19.02 -21.88 -14.93
N ASN A 503 -18.72 -22.10 -13.65
CA ASN A 503 -17.84 -23.15 -13.20
C ASN A 503 -18.33 -24.50 -13.76
N GLY A 504 -17.76 -24.96 -14.87
CA GLY A 504 -17.91 -26.32 -15.38
C GLY A 504 -18.68 -26.54 -16.69
N ALA A 505 -19.03 -25.52 -17.49
CA ALA A 505 -19.56 -25.77 -18.85
C ALA A 505 -18.42 -25.76 -19.90
N PRO A 506 -18.05 -26.92 -20.49
CA PRO A 506 -16.98 -26.98 -21.47
C PRO A 506 -17.42 -26.36 -22.83
N ASP A 507 -16.59 -25.42 -23.30
CA ASP A 507 -16.34 -25.06 -24.70
C ASP A 507 -17.45 -24.36 -25.54
N GLN A 508 -18.41 -23.66 -24.93
CA GLN A 508 -19.31 -22.76 -25.69
C GLN A 508 -19.40 -21.33 -25.14
N ALA A 509 -18.29 -20.76 -24.66
CA ALA A 509 -18.18 -19.31 -24.51
C ALA A 509 -18.04 -18.66 -25.92
N LYS A 510 -19.14 -18.66 -26.68
CA LYS A 510 -19.35 -17.75 -27.81
C LYS A 510 -19.63 -16.39 -27.19
N ASP A 511 -18.76 -15.42 -27.45
CA ASP A 511 -18.97 -13.97 -27.26
C ASP A 511 -20.16 -13.66 -26.34
N SER A 512 -19.93 -13.69 -25.02
CA SER A 512 -20.91 -13.17 -24.06
C SER A 512 -21.02 -11.67 -24.32
N GLY A 513 -21.93 -11.30 -25.23
CA GLY A 513 -22.35 -9.94 -25.47
C GLY A 513 -23.57 -9.67 -24.61
N CYS A 514 -23.64 -8.46 -24.06
CA CYS A 514 -24.76 -8.11 -23.22
C CYS A 514 -26.02 -8.04 -24.06
N ASN A 515 -27.14 -8.48 -23.51
CA ASN A 515 -28.42 -8.31 -24.20
C ASN A 515 -28.73 -6.81 -24.37
N PHE A 516 -29.76 -6.47 -25.14
CA PHE A 516 -30.15 -5.07 -25.39
C PHE A 516 -30.56 -4.28 -24.12
N ARG A 517 -30.61 -4.93 -22.95
CA ARG A 517 -30.86 -4.35 -21.64
C ARG A 517 -29.59 -4.20 -20.79
N GLY A 518 -28.41 -4.53 -21.34
CA GLY A 518 -27.16 -4.50 -20.60
C GLY A 518 -26.99 -5.64 -19.60
N GLU A 519 -27.84 -6.67 -19.63
CA GLU A 519 -27.64 -7.86 -18.79
C GLU A 519 -26.68 -8.84 -19.50
N CYS A 520 -25.77 -9.45 -18.73
CA CYS A 520 -24.75 -10.35 -19.25
C CYS A 520 -25.24 -11.74 -19.64
#